data_AF-A0A7C4PXB4-F1
#
_entry.id   AF-A0A7C4PXB4-F1
#
_cell.length_a   1.000
_cell.length_b   1.000
_cell.length_c   1.000
_cell.angle_alpha   90.00
_cell.angle_beta   90.00
_cell.angle_gamma   90.00
#
_symmetry.space_group_name_H-M   'P 1'
#
loop_
_entity.id
_entity.type
_entity.pdbx_description
1 polymer ?
#
loop_
_entity_poly.entity_id
_entity_poly.type
_entity_poly.pdbx_seq_one_letter_code
_entity_poly.pdbx_strand_id
1 'polypeptide(L)'
;MDWLERLWQVGRTSGLSEAEWATALERLAQLGARFGGLGGEAGAPDPQSERLRRGIERNLSDNPMLAAWALAVGARSAEPVWRRFVENFLLRLVAARKPVVEEQRRRLGFAPPVTLVFNPTMRCNLRCRGCYAWNFSQRADMEPGLFVRLLSEARDLGVAFITLTGGEPFLYPGIEDIFERFPELTFMVYTNGQLLSDERVDRLTRLGNVWPAISVEGREAETDDRRGAGVFAGICAAMERMRRAGMLFGISAMPTRKNADLIASDDFLDSFRDRGALFGWLFTYLPVGRSPQPELMATPEQRDMLRRANLRWRRTRPFFMVDFWNDGPLCGGCMSGSRFAFITSDGWAQPCTFVQFATHNLREHSLKDVFASPFFGGIRARQPYHPNLLRPCKIIDHPHVLRELVKEHGARPTCPGAEKVLADPVIREFLDSYSRAYAEIAERAWHGEDYRAGRCVEVPFFGRVDLEDIYRERLENARRQLAPRAGAEDPKPASRPVI
;
A
#
# COMPACT_ATOMS: atom_id res chain seq x y z
N MET A 1 34.19 -11.70 -10.22
CA MET A 1 33.47 -10.83 -11.17
C MET A 1 32.74 -9.80 -10.35
N ASP A 2 33.14 -8.56 -10.58
CA ASP A 2 33.02 -7.43 -9.66
C ASP A 2 31.54 -7.08 -9.42
N TRP A 3 31.16 -6.81 -8.17
CA TRP A 3 29.79 -6.42 -7.81
C TRP A 3 29.35 -5.16 -8.58
N LEU A 4 30.32 -4.29 -8.89
CA LEU A 4 30.16 -3.12 -9.77
C LEU A 4 29.80 -3.50 -11.20
N GLU A 5 30.36 -4.58 -11.74
CA GLU A 5 30.10 -5.03 -13.11
C GLU A 5 28.66 -5.56 -13.25
N ARG A 6 28.17 -6.29 -12.25
CA ARG A 6 26.76 -6.72 -12.18
C ARG A 6 25.82 -5.53 -12.02
N LEU A 7 26.14 -4.61 -11.11
CA LEU A 7 25.39 -3.36 -10.95
C LEU A 7 25.36 -2.57 -12.26
N TRP A 8 26.47 -2.50 -12.98
CA TRP A 8 26.57 -1.82 -14.28
C TRP A 8 25.69 -2.48 -15.35
N GLN A 9 25.67 -3.82 -15.42
CA GLN A 9 24.73 -4.55 -16.29
C GLN A 9 23.27 -4.28 -15.92
N VAL A 10 22.95 -4.22 -14.62
CA VAL A 10 21.62 -3.84 -14.12
C VAL A 10 21.29 -2.38 -14.47
N GLY A 11 22.25 -1.47 -14.35
CA GLY A 11 22.13 -0.07 -14.77
C GLY A 11 21.77 0.06 -16.25
N ARG A 12 22.45 -0.68 -17.14
CA ARG A 12 22.14 -0.67 -18.57
C ARG A 12 20.77 -1.22 -18.91
N THR A 13 20.28 -2.21 -18.16
CA THR A 13 18.93 -2.77 -18.36
C THR A 13 17.84 -1.92 -17.69
N SER A 14 18.22 -0.95 -16.86
CA SER A 14 17.31 -0.04 -16.17
C SER A 14 16.89 1.20 -16.97
N GLY A 15 17.48 1.43 -18.15
CA GLY A 15 17.19 2.58 -18.99
C GLY A 15 17.72 3.91 -18.41
N LEU A 16 18.77 3.86 -17.59
CA LEU A 16 19.49 5.05 -17.11
C LEU A 16 20.52 5.50 -18.16
N SER A 17 20.64 6.81 -18.36
CA SER A 17 21.72 7.44 -19.10
C SER A 17 23.07 7.32 -18.36
N GLU A 18 24.19 7.56 -19.04
CA GLU A 18 25.52 7.49 -18.43
C GLU A 18 25.67 8.48 -17.25
N ALA A 19 25.08 9.67 -17.35
CA ALA A 19 25.10 10.68 -16.29
C ALA A 19 24.25 10.28 -15.07
N GLU A 20 23.06 9.73 -15.31
CA GLU A 20 22.20 9.17 -14.27
C GLU A 20 22.90 8.01 -13.55
N TRP A 21 23.59 7.15 -14.32
CA TRP A 21 24.36 6.04 -13.77
C TRP A 21 25.51 6.50 -12.88
N ALA A 22 26.29 7.50 -13.32
CA ALA A 22 27.37 8.08 -12.53
C ALA A 22 26.84 8.66 -11.20
N THR A 23 25.71 9.37 -11.25
CA THR A 23 25.04 9.94 -10.07
C THR A 23 24.58 8.83 -9.10
N ALA A 24 24.01 7.74 -9.61
CA ALA A 24 23.59 6.62 -8.79
C ALA A 24 24.78 5.96 -8.08
N LEU A 25 25.89 5.75 -8.78
CA LEU A 25 27.11 5.17 -8.21
C LEU A 25 27.71 6.07 -7.12
N GLU A 26 27.76 7.38 -7.34
CA GLU A 26 28.24 8.33 -6.32
C GLU A 26 27.38 8.25 -5.05
N ARG A 27 26.05 8.23 -5.20
CA ARG A 27 25.12 8.12 -4.07
C ARG A 27 25.22 6.77 -3.35
N LEU A 28 25.42 5.68 -4.08
CA LEU A 28 25.71 4.37 -3.47
C LEU A 28 27.02 4.39 -2.66
N ALA A 29 28.07 5.02 -3.19
CA ALA A 29 29.35 5.15 -2.48
C ALA A 29 29.20 5.98 -1.20
N GLN A 30 28.44 7.08 -1.24
CA GLN A 30 28.12 7.90 -0.07
C GLN A 30 27.32 7.12 0.99
N LEU A 31 26.35 6.30 0.57
CA LEU A 31 25.65 5.38 1.48
C LEU A 31 26.63 4.38 2.09
N GLY A 32 27.50 3.78 1.28
CA GLY A 32 28.54 2.86 1.74
C GLY A 32 29.44 3.47 2.81
N ALA A 33 29.90 4.71 2.62
CA ALA A 33 30.69 5.42 3.62
C ALA A 33 29.92 5.69 4.92
N ARG A 34 28.62 6.04 4.82
CA ARG A 34 27.76 6.33 5.98
C ARG A 34 27.40 5.09 6.80
N PHE A 35 27.46 3.89 6.21
CA PHE A 35 27.12 2.60 6.84
C PHE A 35 28.33 1.72 7.17
N GLY A 36 29.54 2.27 7.20
CA GLY A 36 30.74 1.50 7.59
C GLY A 36 31.22 0.53 6.51
N GLY A 37 31.23 0.97 5.25
CA GLY A 37 31.86 0.27 4.15
C GLY A 37 30.97 -0.81 3.52
N LEU A 38 30.26 -0.43 2.46
CA LEU A 38 29.89 -1.40 1.42
C LEU A 38 31.12 -1.94 0.65
N GLY A 39 32.29 -1.36 0.88
CA GLY A 39 33.61 -1.93 0.62
C GLY A 39 34.43 -1.81 1.89
N GLY A 40 35.00 -2.91 2.37
CA GLY A 40 35.59 -3.00 3.70
C GLY A 40 36.68 -1.97 3.96
N GLU A 41 36.58 -1.26 5.08
CA GLU A 41 37.72 -0.98 5.97
C GLU A 41 37.26 -0.48 7.35
N ALA A 42 37.90 -1.06 8.38
CA ALA A 42 38.12 -0.61 9.76
C ALA A 42 36.94 -0.14 10.64
N GLY A 43 35.93 -0.99 10.80
CA GLY A 43 35.00 -0.95 11.94
C GLY A 43 34.02 -2.12 11.84
N ALA A 44 33.67 -2.77 12.96
CA ALA A 44 32.60 -3.77 12.92
C ALA A 44 31.30 -3.04 12.49
N PRO A 45 30.69 -3.39 11.35
CA PRO A 45 29.52 -2.69 10.87
C PRO A 45 28.41 -2.82 11.91
N ASP A 46 27.68 -1.73 12.16
CA ASP A 46 26.52 -1.79 13.05
C ASP A 46 25.55 -2.88 12.52
N PRO A 47 24.91 -3.68 13.40
CA PRO A 47 24.06 -4.79 12.96
C PRO A 47 22.94 -4.40 11.97
N GLN A 48 22.49 -3.15 12.00
CA GLN A 48 21.47 -2.64 11.08
C GLN A 48 22.05 -2.39 9.68
N SER A 49 23.24 -1.77 9.60
CA SER A 49 23.99 -1.55 8.36
C SER A 49 24.36 -2.86 7.66
N GLU A 50 24.83 -3.86 8.40
CA GLU A 50 25.17 -5.18 7.83
C GLU A 50 23.93 -5.91 7.30
N ARG A 51 22.78 -5.78 7.99
CA ARG A 51 21.52 -6.36 7.53
C ARG A 51 21.03 -5.71 6.23
N LEU A 52 21.15 -4.38 6.13
CA LEU A 52 20.79 -3.64 4.91
C LEU A 52 21.70 -4.04 3.74
N ARG A 53 23.02 -4.12 3.97
CA ARG A 53 24.00 -4.58 2.97
C ARG A 53 23.66 -5.97 2.43
N ARG A 54 23.46 -6.96 3.30
CA ARG A 54 23.07 -8.32 2.89
C ARG A 54 21.74 -8.35 2.12
N GLY A 55 20.80 -7.51 2.53
CA GLY A 55 19.54 -7.32 1.81
C GLY A 55 19.79 -6.87 0.37
N ILE A 56 20.58 -5.81 0.18
CA ILE A 56 20.96 -5.27 -1.13
C ILE A 56 21.68 -6.32 -1.99
N GLU A 57 22.67 -7.02 -1.44
CA GLU A 57 23.40 -8.09 -2.15
C GLU A 57 22.49 -9.23 -2.62
N ARG A 58 21.55 -9.63 -1.77
CA ARG A 58 20.55 -10.64 -2.11
C ARG A 58 19.62 -10.16 -3.21
N ASN A 59 19.16 -8.91 -3.16
CA ASN A 59 18.32 -8.34 -4.21
C ASN A 59 19.03 -8.30 -5.56
N LEU A 60 20.31 -7.91 -5.60
CA LEU A 60 21.10 -7.92 -6.83
C LEU A 60 21.18 -9.31 -7.48
N SER A 61 21.10 -10.37 -6.68
CA SER A 61 21.16 -11.75 -7.15
C SER A 61 19.78 -12.31 -7.50
N ASP A 62 18.76 -12.05 -6.67
CA ASP A 62 17.43 -12.66 -6.77
C ASP A 62 16.46 -11.85 -7.63
N ASN A 63 16.53 -10.51 -7.58
CA ASN A 63 15.69 -9.60 -8.37
C ASN A 63 16.48 -8.33 -8.77
N PRO A 64 17.20 -8.36 -9.91
CA PRO A 64 17.98 -7.22 -10.37
C PRO A 64 17.14 -5.98 -10.69
N MET A 65 15.86 -6.14 -11.02
CA MET A 65 14.97 -5.03 -11.36
C MET A 65 14.66 -4.15 -10.14
N LEU A 66 14.66 -4.71 -8.95
CA LEU A 66 14.52 -3.92 -7.74
C LEU A 66 15.75 -3.06 -7.46
N ALA A 67 16.95 -3.59 -7.70
CA ALA A 67 18.17 -2.81 -7.62
C ALA A 67 18.18 -1.71 -8.68
N ALA A 68 17.81 -2.03 -9.92
CA ALA A 68 17.63 -1.06 -10.99
C ALA A 68 16.64 0.06 -10.62
N TRP A 69 15.52 -0.28 -9.98
CA TRP A 69 14.57 0.70 -9.46
C TRP A 69 15.20 1.62 -8.40
N ALA A 70 15.91 1.06 -7.42
CA ALA A 70 16.56 1.86 -6.38
C ALA A 70 17.63 2.80 -6.95
N LEU A 71 18.36 2.33 -7.96
CA LEU A 71 19.31 3.13 -8.74
C LEU A 71 18.59 4.25 -9.49
N ALA A 72 17.43 3.99 -10.10
CA ALA A 72 16.64 5.02 -10.77
C ALA A 72 16.11 6.09 -9.80
N VAL A 73 15.65 5.69 -8.61
CA VAL A 73 15.30 6.65 -7.53
C VAL A 73 16.51 7.50 -7.18
N GLY A 74 17.67 6.86 -6.96
CA GLY A 74 18.92 7.54 -6.65
C GLY A 74 19.47 8.40 -7.80
N ALA A 75 19.20 8.10 -9.06
CA ALA A 75 19.71 8.89 -10.17
C ALA A 75 18.85 10.12 -10.47
N ARG A 76 17.52 9.93 -10.39
CA ARG A 76 16.54 10.92 -10.89
C ARG A 76 16.03 11.87 -9.82
N SER A 77 16.25 11.57 -8.54
CA SER A 77 15.75 12.41 -7.46
C SER A 77 16.66 13.61 -7.17
N ALA A 78 16.08 14.76 -6.88
CA ALA A 78 16.80 15.89 -6.31
C ALA A 78 17.41 15.52 -4.94
N GLU A 79 18.45 16.23 -4.53
CA GLU A 79 19.19 15.91 -3.30
C GLU A 79 18.35 15.90 -2.02
N PRO A 80 17.41 16.85 -1.78
CA PRO A 80 16.54 16.77 -0.60
C PRO A 80 15.63 15.53 -0.62
N VAL A 81 15.12 15.15 -1.80
CA VAL A 81 14.26 13.97 -1.99
C VAL A 81 15.05 12.69 -1.71
N TRP A 82 16.24 12.56 -2.30
CA TRP A 82 17.12 11.42 -2.08
C TRP A 82 17.47 11.25 -0.59
N ARG A 83 17.85 12.34 0.08
CA ARG A 83 18.17 12.34 1.50
C ARG A 83 17.01 11.83 2.35
N ARG A 84 15.79 12.32 2.11
CA ARG A 84 14.58 11.87 2.84
C ARG A 84 14.20 10.44 2.51
N PHE A 85 14.39 10.00 1.27
CA PHE A 85 14.23 8.59 0.89
C PHE A 85 15.14 7.68 1.70
N VAL A 86 16.43 8.02 1.80
CA VAL A 86 17.38 7.25 2.60
C VAL A 86 17.00 7.27 4.09
N GLU A 87 16.81 8.46 4.67
CA GLU A 87 16.57 8.63 6.10
C GLU A 87 15.26 7.99 6.56
N ASN A 88 14.15 8.28 5.88
CA ASN A 88 12.83 7.91 6.35
C ASN A 88 12.43 6.50 5.88
N PHE A 89 12.77 6.13 4.64
CA PHE A 89 12.37 4.84 4.08
C PHE A 89 13.41 3.75 4.31
N LEU A 90 14.64 3.91 3.82
CA LEU A 90 15.65 2.84 3.96
C LEU A 90 16.06 2.61 5.41
N LEU A 91 16.28 3.67 6.19
CA LEU A 91 16.75 3.51 7.57
C LEU A 91 15.62 3.25 8.55
N ARG A 92 14.65 4.16 8.66
CA ARG A 92 13.61 4.02 9.68
C ARG A 92 12.61 2.91 9.36
N LEU A 93 12.17 2.81 8.10
CA LEU A 93 11.13 1.84 7.72
C LEU A 93 11.66 0.45 7.38
N VAL A 94 12.85 0.33 6.77
CA VAL A 94 13.42 -0.97 6.37
C VAL A 94 14.42 -1.49 7.41
N ALA A 95 15.49 -0.76 7.72
CA ALA A 95 16.59 -1.27 8.55
C ALA A 95 16.25 -1.32 10.06
N ALA A 96 15.82 -0.20 10.64
CA ALA A 96 15.62 -0.01 12.07
C ALA A 96 14.22 -0.46 12.57
N ARG A 97 13.36 -0.94 11.67
CA ARG A 97 11.95 -1.21 12.00
C ARG A 97 11.74 -2.37 12.98
N LYS A 98 12.53 -3.44 12.86
CA LYS A 98 12.36 -4.65 13.69
C LYS A 98 12.54 -4.35 15.20
N PRO A 99 13.63 -3.70 15.64
CA PRO A 99 13.79 -3.29 17.04
C PRO A 99 12.61 -2.45 17.56
N VAL A 100 12.16 -1.45 16.79
CA VAL A 100 11.03 -0.59 17.17
C VAL A 100 9.76 -1.42 17.38
N VAL A 101 9.47 -2.36 16.47
CA VAL A 101 8.30 -3.24 16.60
C VAL A 101 8.40 -4.11 17.85
N GLU A 102 9.57 -4.67 18.15
CA GLU A 102 9.77 -5.53 19.33
C GLU A 102 9.66 -4.75 20.64
N GLU A 103 10.18 -3.53 20.70
CA GLU A 103 10.05 -2.64 21.85
C GLU A 103 8.59 -2.26 22.10
N GLN A 104 7.90 -1.79 21.06
CA GLN A 104 6.49 -1.39 21.17
C GLN A 104 5.58 -2.58 21.49
N ARG A 105 5.86 -3.78 20.97
CA ARG A 105 5.16 -5.01 21.38
C ARG A 105 5.33 -5.29 22.87
N ARG A 106 6.55 -5.16 23.39
CA ARG A 106 6.82 -5.35 24.83
C ARG A 106 6.09 -4.30 25.68
N ARG A 107 6.05 -3.05 25.24
CA ARG A 107 5.46 -1.93 25.98
C ARG A 107 3.93 -1.88 25.92
N LEU A 108 3.34 -2.20 24.79
CA LEU A 108 1.91 -1.97 24.50
C LEU A 108 1.10 -3.27 24.34
N GLY A 109 1.75 -4.43 24.26
CA GLY A 109 1.10 -5.72 23.99
C GLY A 109 0.69 -5.92 22.52
N PHE A 110 1.00 -4.96 21.63
CA PHE A 110 0.72 -5.08 20.20
C PHE A 110 1.83 -4.45 19.35
N ALA A 111 1.91 -4.88 18.09
CA ALA A 111 2.85 -4.29 17.13
C ALA A 111 2.36 -2.90 16.69
N PRO A 112 3.24 -1.89 16.64
CA PRO A 112 2.84 -0.57 16.18
C PRO A 112 2.45 -0.61 14.70
N PRO A 113 1.56 0.29 14.25
CA PRO A 113 1.23 0.41 12.84
C PRO A 113 2.48 0.67 11.99
N VAL A 114 2.53 0.07 10.80
CA VAL A 114 3.58 0.33 9.81
C VAL A 114 3.31 1.65 9.10
N THR A 115 2.04 1.89 8.79
CA THR A 115 1.56 3.11 8.14
C THR A 115 0.19 3.48 8.68
N LEU A 116 -0.15 4.76 8.62
CA LEU A 116 -1.48 5.29 8.89
C LEU A 116 -1.94 6.08 7.69
N VAL A 117 -3.23 5.95 7.37
CA VAL A 117 -3.88 6.68 6.29
C VAL A 117 -4.77 7.76 6.88
N PHE A 118 -4.63 9.00 6.43
CA PHE A 118 -5.46 10.10 6.87
C PHE A 118 -6.23 10.69 5.69
N ASN A 119 -7.49 11.05 5.96
CA ASN A 119 -8.25 12.00 5.16
C ASN A 119 -8.23 13.35 5.87
N PRO A 120 -7.30 14.27 5.53
CA PRO A 120 -7.27 15.58 6.17
C PRO A 120 -8.45 16.44 5.70
N THR A 121 -8.95 16.23 4.48
CA THR A 121 -10.13 16.91 3.94
C THR A 121 -10.96 15.95 3.11
N MET A 122 -12.26 16.20 3.00
CA MET A 122 -13.12 15.55 2.01
C MET A 122 -13.40 16.43 0.78
N ARG A 123 -12.94 17.69 0.76
CA ARG A 123 -13.11 18.60 -0.37
C ARG A 123 -12.31 18.10 -1.57
N CYS A 124 -12.90 18.13 -2.76
CA CYS A 124 -12.22 17.76 -4.00
C CYS A 124 -12.60 18.71 -5.13
N ASN A 125 -11.64 19.04 -5.98
CA ASN A 125 -11.85 19.82 -7.21
C ASN A 125 -12.41 18.98 -8.38
N LEU A 126 -12.57 17.66 -8.20
CA LEU A 126 -13.15 16.74 -9.19
C LEU A 126 -14.39 16.01 -8.63
N ARG A 127 -15.17 15.38 -9.54
CA ARG A 127 -16.37 14.61 -9.21
C ARG A 127 -16.39 13.24 -9.91
N CYS A 128 -15.36 12.43 -9.67
CA CYS A 128 -15.17 11.18 -10.39
C CYS A 128 -16.30 10.17 -10.17
N ARG A 129 -16.67 9.43 -11.22
CA ARG A 129 -17.67 8.35 -11.15
C ARG A 129 -17.18 7.24 -10.21
N GLY A 130 -18.00 6.85 -9.25
CA GLY A 130 -17.67 5.78 -8.28
C GLY A 130 -16.65 6.19 -7.21
N CYS A 131 -16.47 7.49 -6.94
CA CYS A 131 -15.54 7.97 -5.92
C CYS A 131 -16.06 7.70 -4.50
N TYR A 132 -15.23 7.07 -3.65
CA TYR A 132 -15.59 6.82 -2.25
C TYR A 132 -15.64 8.11 -1.42
N ALA A 133 -14.83 9.12 -1.75
CA ALA A 133 -14.74 10.36 -0.97
C ALA A 133 -16.05 11.16 -1.01
N TRP A 134 -16.80 11.04 -2.11
CA TRP A 134 -18.13 11.64 -2.25
C TRP A 134 -19.23 10.97 -1.39
N ASN A 135 -18.91 9.86 -0.71
CA ASN A 135 -19.78 9.28 0.31
C ASN A 135 -19.76 10.09 1.63
N PHE A 136 -18.79 10.99 1.82
CA PHE A 136 -18.62 11.78 3.03
C PHE A 136 -19.00 13.25 2.80
N SER A 137 -19.24 13.97 3.89
CA SER A 137 -19.51 15.41 3.86
C SER A 137 -18.35 16.17 3.24
N GLN A 138 -18.61 16.89 2.15
CA GLN A 138 -17.62 17.73 1.46
C GLN A 138 -17.25 19.00 2.25
N ARG A 139 -17.82 19.21 3.45
CA ARG A 139 -17.48 20.31 4.36
C ARG A 139 -16.55 19.89 5.50
N ALA A 140 -16.20 18.61 5.58
CA ALA A 140 -15.44 18.06 6.69
C ALA A 140 -13.93 18.16 6.43
N ASP A 141 -13.27 19.07 7.15
CA ASP A 141 -11.82 19.13 7.30
C ASP A 141 -11.43 18.67 8.70
N MET A 142 -10.32 17.93 8.79
CA MET A 142 -9.72 17.59 10.07
C MET A 142 -9.24 18.87 10.76
N GLU A 143 -9.55 19.01 12.04
CA GLU A 143 -9.09 20.15 12.81
C GLU A 143 -7.54 20.14 12.85
N PRO A 144 -6.85 21.26 12.55
CA PRO A 144 -5.39 21.27 12.43
C PRO A 144 -4.65 20.78 13.69
N GLY A 145 -5.11 21.14 14.88
CA GLY A 145 -4.58 20.69 16.16
C GLY A 145 -4.70 19.17 16.33
N LEU A 146 -5.85 18.60 15.98
CA LEU A 146 -6.07 17.15 15.94
C LEU A 146 -5.09 16.49 14.96
N PHE A 147 -4.93 17.01 13.75
CA PHE A 147 -4.05 16.39 12.77
C PHE A 147 -2.58 16.39 13.23
N VAL A 148 -2.09 17.52 13.74
CA VAL A 148 -0.75 17.65 14.33
C VAL A 148 -0.56 16.71 15.52
N ARG A 149 -1.56 16.60 16.41
CA ARG A 149 -1.52 15.67 17.55
C ARG A 149 -1.36 14.23 17.07
N LEU A 150 -2.18 13.81 16.10
CA LEU A 150 -2.16 12.43 15.60
C LEU A 150 -0.87 12.09 14.85
N LEU A 151 -0.27 13.03 14.10
CA LEU A 151 1.06 12.83 13.50
C LEU A 151 2.16 12.69 14.56
N SER A 152 2.07 13.47 15.64
CA SER A 152 3.00 13.35 16.78
C SER A 152 2.87 11.99 17.47
N GLU A 153 1.64 11.55 17.76
CA GLU A 153 1.37 10.23 18.32
C GLU A 153 1.84 9.10 17.38
N ALA A 154 1.64 9.24 16.08
CA ALA A 154 2.10 8.26 15.09
C ALA A 154 3.63 8.12 15.10
N ARG A 155 4.35 9.24 15.09
CA ARG A 155 5.81 9.28 15.23
C ARG A 155 6.26 8.61 16.52
N ASP A 156 5.61 8.89 17.65
CA ASP A 156 5.97 8.34 18.97
C ASP A 156 5.67 6.83 19.07
N LEU A 157 4.77 6.31 18.24
CA LEU A 157 4.55 4.87 18.03
C LEU A 157 5.55 4.24 17.05
N GLY A 158 6.46 5.04 16.46
CA GLY A 158 7.48 4.58 15.51
C GLY A 158 6.97 4.45 14.07
N VAL A 159 5.87 5.10 13.72
CA VAL A 159 5.42 5.24 12.32
C VAL A 159 6.36 6.22 11.60
N ALA A 160 6.85 5.83 10.42
CA ALA A 160 7.68 6.68 9.57
C ALA A 160 7.04 6.98 8.21
N PHE A 161 5.92 6.32 7.89
CA PHE A 161 5.24 6.43 6.61
C PHE A 161 3.77 6.74 6.85
N ILE A 162 3.33 7.87 6.31
CA ILE A 162 1.96 8.37 6.39
C ILE A 162 1.42 8.42 4.98
N THR A 163 0.19 7.99 4.80
CA THR A 163 -0.52 8.09 3.53
C THR A 163 -1.64 9.11 3.66
N LEU A 164 -1.69 10.07 2.75
CA LEU A 164 -2.78 11.03 2.68
C LEU A 164 -3.67 10.70 1.48
N THR A 165 -4.96 10.69 1.73
CA THR A 165 -6.02 10.53 0.73
C THR A 165 -7.20 11.40 1.15
N GLY A 166 -8.40 11.14 0.63
CA GLY A 166 -9.59 11.90 0.98
C GLY A 166 -9.67 13.22 0.24
N GLY A 167 -10.87 13.50 -0.30
CA GLY A 167 -11.05 14.58 -1.24
C GLY A 167 -9.86 14.70 -2.20
N GLU A 168 -9.28 15.89 -2.25
CA GLU A 168 -7.94 16.18 -2.74
C GLU A 168 -7.09 16.74 -1.58
N PRO A 169 -6.06 16.02 -1.08
CA PRO A 169 -5.27 16.46 0.08
C PRO A 169 -4.63 17.84 -0.09
N PHE A 170 -4.25 18.24 -1.30
CA PHE A 170 -3.67 19.56 -1.58
C PHE A 170 -4.68 20.72 -1.48
N LEU A 171 -5.96 20.44 -1.20
CA LEU A 171 -6.94 21.45 -0.79
C LEU A 171 -6.97 21.66 0.73
N TYR A 172 -6.31 20.84 1.53
CA TYR A 172 -6.29 21.03 2.98
C TYR A 172 -5.47 22.28 3.34
N PRO A 173 -6.01 23.23 4.13
CA PRO A 173 -5.29 24.45 4.48
C PRO A 173 -4.01 24.16 5.26
N GLY A 174 -2.88 24.72 4.83
CA GLY A 174 -1.59 24.56 5.52
C GLY A 174 -0.95 23.17 5.39
N ILE A 175 -1.39 22.33 4.44
CA ILE A 175 -0.86 20.96 4.31
C ILE A 175 0.65 20.91 4.07
N GLU A 176 1.21 21.88 3.35
CA GLU A 176 2.65 21.98 3.10
C GLU A 176 3.43 22.36 4.37
N ASP A 177 2.84 23.17 5.25
CA ASP A 177 3.43 23.53 6.55
C ASP A 177 3.46 22.30 7.48
N ILE A 178 2.49 21.39 7.34
CA ILE A 178 2.48 20.11 8.05
C ILE A 178 3.65 19.22 7.58
N PHE A 179 3.88 19.13 6.27
CA PHE A 179 5.02 18.38 5.73
C PHE A 179 6.36 18.91 6.23
N GLU A 180 6.49 20.23 6.30
CA GLU A 180 7.65 20.93 6.84
C GLU A 180 7.85 20.70 8.33
N ARG A 181 6.76 20.65 9.10
CA ARG A 181 6.79 20.40 10.56
C ARG A 181 7.21 18.98 10.95
N PHE A 182 6.98 18.00 10.08
CA PHE A 182 7.29 16.59 10.32
C PHE A 182 8.26 16.02 9.26
N PRO A 183 9.49 16.56 9.16
CA PRO A 183 10.47 16.14 8.15
C PRO A 183 10.87 14.65 8.24
N GLU A 184 10.71 14.06 9.42
CA GLU A 184 11.02 12.68 9.74
C GLU A 184 9.95 11.67 9.31
N LEU A 185 8.78 12.16 8.91
CA LEU A 185 7.71 11.36 8.33
C LEU A 185 7.76 11.49 6.81
N THR A 186 7.63 10.38 6.10
CA THR A 186 7.34 10.38 4.67
C THR A 186 5.82 10.43 4.46
N PHE A 187 5.37 11.36 3.63
CA PHE A 187 3.98 11.53 3.24
C PHE A 187 3.78 11.06 1.81
N MET A 188 3.16 9.90 1.62
CA MET A 188 2.66 9.52 0.31
C MET A 188 1.27 10.12 0.10
N VAL A 189 1.08 10.90 -0.96
CA VAL A 189 -0.15 11.66 -1.17
C VAL A 189 -0.85 11.16 -2.42
N TYR A 190 -2.01 10.52 -2.25
CA TYR A 190 -2.90 10.26 -3.39
C TYR A 190 -3.52 11.57 -3.85
N THR A 191 -3.28 11.93 -5.10
CA THR A 191 -3.75 13.19 -5.69
C THR A 191 -4.28 12.97 -7.10
N ASN A 192 -5.17 13.85 -7.55
CA ASN A 192 -5.59 13.93 -8.95
C ASN A 192 -4.61 14.71 -9.85
N GLY A 193 -3.55 15.28 -9.26
CA GLY A 193 -2.46 15.96 -9.96
C GLY A 193 -2.78 17.36 -10.47
N GLN A 194 -4.04 17.81 -10.43
CA GLN A 194 -4.46 19.07 -11.05
C GLN A 194 -3.96 20.31 -10.29
N LEU A 195 -3.56 20.16 -9.03
CA LEU A 195 -3.10 21.25 -8.17
C LEU A 195 -1.57 21.31 -8.02
N LEU A 196 -0.83 20.56 -8.84
CA LEU A 196 0.65 20.53 -8.83
C LEU A 196 1.21 21.57 -9.81
N SER A 197 1.20 22.84 -9.39
CA SER A 197 1.90 23.93 -10.07
C SER A 197 3.42 23.80 -9.93
N ASP A 198 4.18 24.55 -10.74
CA ASP A 198 5.64 24.60 -10.63
C ASP A 198 6.09 25.03 -9.22
N GLU A 199 5.50 26.11 -8.68
CA GLU A 199 5.80 26.60 -7.32
C GLU A 199 5.59 25.52 -6.25
N ARG A 200 4.47 24.80 -6.32
CA ARG A 200 4.17 23.73 -5.38
C ARG A 200 5.14 22.57 -5.54
N VAL A 201 5.39 22.11 -6.76
CA VAL A 201 6.35 21.03 -7.04
C VAL A 201 7.74 21.39 -6.53
N ASP A 202 8.19 22.62 -6.73
CA ASP A 202 9.48 23.09 -6.23
C ASP A 202 9.53 23.09 -4.70
N ARG A 203 8.45 23.55 -4.03
CA ARG A 203 8.35 23.52 -2.57
C ARG A 203 8.38 22.08 -2.04
N LEU A 204 7.57 21.18 -2.59
CA LEU A 204 7.52 19.78 -2.16
C LEU A 204 8.85 19.06 -2.41
N THR A 205 9.52 19.37 -3.52
CA THR A 205 10.87 18.86 -3.83
C THR A 205 11.90 19.31 -2.79
N ARG A 206 11.85 20.59 -2.36
CA ARG A 206 12.73 21.10 -1.30
C ARG A 206 12.51 20.40 0.05
N LEU A 207 11.25 20.09 0.38
CA LEU A 207 10.91 19.35 1.60
C LEU A 207 11.40 17.89 1.52
N GLY A 208 11.30 17.27 0.34
CA GLY A 208 11.84 15.95 0.02
C GLY A 208 11.07 14.76 0.60
N ASN A 209 10.22 14.98 1.59
CA ASN A 209 9.48 13.94 2.32
C ASN A 209 8.05 13.69 1.79
N VAL A 210 7.68 14.25 0.63
CA VAL A 210 6.33 14.13 0.05
C VAL A 210 6.40 13.40 -1.29
N TRP A 211 5.68 12.28 -1.40
CA TRP A 211 5.70 11.40 -2.59
C TRP A 211 4.28 11.29 -3.20
N PRO A 212 3.95 12.10 -4.22
CA PRO A 212 2.68 12.03 -4.89
C PRO A 212 2.47 10.69 -5.60
N ALA A 213 1.29 10.11 -5.42
CA ALA A 213 0.78 8.98 -6.19
C ALA A 213 -0.39 9.47 -7.05
N ILE A 214 -0.09 9.76 -8.32
CA ILE A 214 -1.04 10.39 -9.24
C ILE A 214 -2.09 9.38 -9.69
N SER A 215 -3.35 9.73 -9.49
CA SER A 215 -4.44 8.80 -9.74
C SER A 215 -4.82 8.74 -11.22
N VAL A 216 -4.80 7.55 -11.82
CA VAL A 216 -5.03 7.29 -13.26
C VAL A 216 -5.91 6.05 -13.47
N GLU A 217 -6.59 5.92 -14.61
CA GLU A 217 -7.46 4.77 -14.92
C GLU A 217 -7.01 3.97 -16.13
N GLY A 218 -6.01 4.46 -16.84
CA GLY A 218 -5.63 3.98 -18.16
C GLY A 218 -4.94 5.10 -18.92
N ARG A 219 -5.24 5.20 -20.21
CA ARG A 219 -4.82 6.33 -21.05
C ARG A 219 -5.82 7.47 -20.90
N GLU A 220 -5.80 8.40 -21.84
CA GLU A 220 -6.67 9.56 -21.87
C GLU A 220 -8.15 9.17 -21.83
N ALA A 221 -8.58 8.25 -22.69
CA ALA A 221 -9.98 7.85 -22.80
C ALA A 221 -10.54 7.31 -21.47
N GLU A 222 -9.82 6.39 -20.80
CA GLU A 222 -10.31 5.79 -19.54
C GLU A 222 -10.23 6.75 -18.37
N THR A 223 -9.18 7.57 -18.32
CA THR A 223 -8.97 8.57 -17.26
C THR A 223 -10.04 9.65 -17.34
N ASP A 224 -10.28 10.19 -18.53
CA ASP A 224 -11.22 11.29 -18.73
C ASP A 224 -12.69 10.83 -18.63
N ASP A 225 -13.04 9.61 -19.10
CA ASP A 225 -14.39 9.04 -18.91
C ASP A 225 -14.78 8.95 -17.42
N ARG A 226 -13.82 8.65 -16.55
CA ARG A 226 -14.10 8.55 -15.11
C ARG A 226 -13.95 9.88 -14.38
N ARG A 227 -12.93 10.68 -14.71
CA ARG A 227 -12.49 11.84 -13.91
C ARG A 227 -12.93 13.18 -14.47
N GLY A 228 -13.32 13.24 -15.74
CA GLY A 228 -13.67 14.46 -16.47
C GLY A 228 -12.66 14.77 -17.58
N ALA A 229 -13.15 15.43 -18.63
CA ALA A 229 -12.35 15.79 -19.79
C ALA A 229 -11.16 16.69 -19.42
N GLY A 230 -9.99 16.41 -20.02
CA GLY A 230 -8.75 17.17 -19.85
C GLY A 230 -7.95 16.80 -18.59
N VAL A 231 -8.46 15.90 -17.74
CA VAL A 231 -7.77 15.49 -16.51
C VAL A 231 -6.47 14.75 -16.84
N PHE A 232 -6.48 13.87 -17.83
CA PHE A 232 -5.28 13.14 -18.26
C PHE A 232 -4.18 14.08 -18.77
N ALA A 233 -4.55 15.13 -19.52
CA ALA A 233 -3.60 16.15 -19.97
C ALA A 233 -2.98 16.90 -18.78
N GLY A 234 -3.80 17.26 -17.78
CA GLY A 234 -3.32 17.86 -16.52
C GLY A 234 -2.38 16.94 -15.74
N ILE A 235 -2.67 15.63 -15.70
CA ILE A 235 -1.81 14.60 -15.11
C ILE A 235 -0.46 14.54 -15.82
N CYS A 236 -0.45 14.47 -17.15
CA CYS A 236 0.80 14.44 -17.93
C CYS A 236 1.64 15.70 -17.66
N ALA A 237 1.01 16.88 -17.61
CA ALA A 237 1.71 18.12 -17.31
C ALA A 237 2.29 18.11 -15.88
N ALA A 238 1.55 17.63 -14.88
CA ALA A 238 2.05 17.51 -13.51
C ALA A 238 3.22 16.52 -13.40
N MET A 239 3.16 15.38 -14.09
CA MET A 239 4.25 14.42 -14.14
C MET A 239 5.52 15.03 -14.75
N GLU A 240 5.39 15.80 -15.83
CA GLU A 240 6.53 16.48 -16.43
C GLU A 240 7.17 17.50 -15.49
N ARG A 241 6.36 18.29 -14.76
CA ARG A 241 6.88 19.23 -13.74
C ARG A 241 7.65 18.49 -12.65
N MET A 242 7.06 17.43 -12.09
CA MET A 242 7.69 16.62 -11.03
C MET A 242 8.98 15.95 -11.51
N ARG A 243 8.96 15.40 -12.74
CA ARG A 243 10.14 14.78 -13.36
C ARG A 243 11.27 15.79 -13.52
N ARG A 244 10.97 16.99 -14.04
CA ARG A 244 11.95 18.08 -14.18
C ARG A 244 12.54 18.53 -12.85
N ALA A 245 11.73 18.58 -11.79
CA ALA A 245 12.17 18.97 -10.46
C ALA A 245 12.96 17.86 -9.72
N GLY A 246 13.02 16.64 -10.26
CA GLY A 246 13.61 15.49 -9.56
C GLY A 246 12.78 15.06 -8.35
N MET A 247 11.46 15.23 -8.40
CA MET A 247 10.56 14.79 -7.35
C MET A 247 10.32 13.28 -7.47
N LEU A 248 10.24 12.57 -6.34
CA LEU A 248 9.84 11.16 -6.32
C LEU A 248 8.31 11.07 -6.38
N PHE A 249 7.78 10.53 -7.48
CA PHE A 249 6.34 10.33 -7.66
C PHE A 249 6.02 8.99 -8.32
N GLY A 250 4.76 8.61 -8.23
CA GLY A 250 4.23 7.38 -8.75
C GLY A 250 2.81 7.52 -9.29
N ILE A 251 2.22 6.38 -9.62
CA ILE A 251 0.81 6.29 -10.04
C ILE A 251 -0.05 5.54 -9.02
N SER A 252 -1.35 5.80 -9.05
CA SER A 252 -2.35 5.02 -8.34
C SER A 252 -3.46 4.68 -9.31
N ALA A 253 -3.50 3.44 -9.77
CA ALA A 253 -4.53 2.96 -10.65
C ALA A 253 -5.64 2.27 -9.87
N MET A 254 -6.88 2.49 -10.30
CA MET A 254 -8.03 1.79 -9.73
C MET A 254 -8.64 0.83 -10.76
N PRO A 255 -8.20 -0.44 -10.79
CA PRO A 255 -8.81 -1.43 -11.65
C PRO A 255 -10.31 -1.60 -11.39
N THR A 256 -11.04 -1.63 -12.48
CA THR A 256 -12.47 -1.94 -12.57
C THR A 256 -12.66 -3.02 -13.63
N ARG A 257 -13.87 -3.56 -13.70
CA ARG A 257 -14.24 -4.49 -14.77
C ARG A 257 -13.98 -3.95 -16.18
N LYS A 258 -14.01 -2.62 -16.37
CA LYS A 258 -13.89 -1.97 -17.69
C LYS A 258 -12.45 -1.72 -18.14
N ASN A 259 -11.50 -1.60 -17.21
CA ASN A 259 -10.13 -1.17 -17.51
C ASN A 259 -9.04 -2.11 -16.95
N ALA A 260 -9.40 -3.19 -16.26
CA ALA A 260 -8.43 -4.11 -15.68
C ALA A 260 -7.50 -4.71 -16.75
N ASP A 261 -8.01 -5.04 -17.94
CA ASP A 261 -7.23 -5.58 -19.06
C ASP A 261 -6.18 -4.58 -19.56
N LEU A 262 -6.57 -3.32 -19.74
CA LEU A 262 -5.64 -2.25 -20.09
C LEU A 262 -4.60 -2.03 -18.98
N ILE A 263 -5.03 -1.95 -17.73
CA ILE A 263 -4.12 -1.71 -16.60
C ILE A 263 -3.11 -2.87 -16.48
N ALA A 264 -3.52 -4.12 -16.72
CA ALA A 264 -2.63 -5.29 -16.68
C ALA A 264 -1.64 -5.37 -17.85
N SER A 265 -1.73 -4.47 -18.83
CA SER A 265 -0.85 -4.42 -19.98
C SER A 265 0.52 -3.81 -19.67
N ASP A 266 1.52 -4.29 -20.38
CA ASP A 266 2.88 -3.78 -20.32
C ASP A 266 2.96 -2.32 -20.79
N ASP A 267 2.21 -1.97 -21.84
CA ASP A 267 2.09 -0.62 -22.39
C ASP A 267 1.59 0.40 -21.35
N PHE A 268 0.60 0.02 -20.54
CA PHE A 268 0.10 0.87 -19.46
C PHE A 268 1.24 1.27 -18.51
N LEU A 269 1.97 0.29 -17.97
CA LEU A 269 3.04 0.57 -17.02
C LEU A 269 4.18 1.35 -17.66
N ASP A 270 4.61 0.92 -18.86
CA ASP A 270 5.72 1.54 -19.58
C ASP A 270 5.42 3.02 -19.85
N SER A 271 4.19 3.35 -20.23
CA SER A 271 3.80 4.73 -20.52
C SER A 271 3.96 5.71 -19.35
N PHE A 272 3.72 5.26 -18.11
CA PHE A 272 3.87 6.09 -16.92
C PHE A 272 5.29 6.07 -16.39
N ARG A 273 5.99 4.93 -16.47
CA ARG A 273 7.42 4.85 -16.16
C ARG A 273 8.22 5.81 -17.03
N ASP A 274 7.94 5.84 -18.32
CA ASP A 274 8.67 6.68 -19.29
C ASP A 274 8.38 8.17 -19.08
N ARG A 275 7.27 8.50 -18.41
CA ARG A 275 6.95 9.86 -17.92
C ARG A 275 7.61 10.19 -16.58
N GLY A 276 8.44 9.30 -16.04
CA GLY A 276 9.20 9.51 -14.81
C GLY A 276 8.59 8.93 -13.54
N ALA A 277 7.44 8.23 -13.61
CA ALA A 277 6.89 7.55 -12.44
C ALA A 277 7.84 6.42 -11.99
N LEU A 278 8.09 6.33 -10.68
CA LEU A 278 9.03 5.34 -10.11
C LEU A 278 8.32 4.26 -9.30
N PHE A 279 7.10 4.49 -8.84
CA PHE A 279 6.32 3.51 -8.09
C PHE A 279 4.85 3.55 -8.47
N GLY A 280 4.09 2.53 -8.11
CA GLY A 280 2.68 2.43 -8.45
C GLY A 280 1.86 1.68 -7.41
N TRP A 281 0.58 1.98 -7.37
CA TRP A 281 -0.40 1.25 -6.58
C TRP A 281 -1.57 0.79 -7.44
N LEU A 282 -1.98 -0.46 -7.25
CA LEU A 282 -3.24 -0.99 -7.76
C LEU A 282 -4.23 -1.10 -6.62
N PHE A 283 -5.35 -0.39 -6.74
CA PHE A 283 -6.50 -0.52 -5.85
C PHE A 283 -7.73 -1.00 -6.61
N THR A 284 -8.09 -2.29 -6.55
CA THR A 284 -9.34 -2.73 -7.18
C THR A 284 -10.54 -1.99 -6.59
N TYR A 285 -11.53 -1.68 -7.42
CA TYR A 285 -12.79 -1.11 -6.97
C TYR A 285 -13.50 -2.06 -6.00
N LEU A 286 -13.94 -1.54 -4.84
CA LEU A 286 -14.84 -2.26 -3.93
C LEU A 286 -16.22 -1.61 -3.88
N PRO A 287 -17.32 -2.40 -3.91
CA PRO A 287 -18.68 -1.90 -3.83
C PRO A 287 -19.05 -1.57 -2.37
N VAL A 288 -18.50 -0.49 -1.83
CA VAL A 288 -18.77 -0.01 -0.45
C VAL A 288 -19.30 1.43 -0.42
N GLY A 289 -19.97 1.81 0.68
CA GLY A 289 -20.47 3.17 0.94
C GLY A 289 -21.87 3.42 0.39
N ARG A 290 -22.17 4.69 0.05
CA ARG A 290 -23.55 5.16 -0.22
C ARG A 290 -24.20 4.47 -1.41
N SER A 291 -23.46 4.34 -2.51
CA SER A 291 -23.95 3.81 -3.79
C SER A 291 -23.00 2.74 -4.34
N PRO A 292 -22.98 1.55 -3.73
CA PRO A 292 -22.10 0.46 -4.15
C PRO A 292 -22.51 -0.06 -5.54
N GLN A 293 -21.54 -0.26 -6.44
CA GLN A 293 -21.75 -0.71 -7.83
C GLN A 293 -20.96 -1.99 -8.12
N PRO A 294 -21.47 -3.18 -7.75
CA PRO A 294 -20.81 -4.48 -8.00
C PRO A 294 -20.36 -4.70 -9.45
N GLU A 295 -21.11 -4.13 -10.41
CA GLU A 295 -20.85 -4.16 -11.85
C GLU A 295 -19.56 -3.41 -12.26
N LEU A 296 -18.94 -2.62 -11.37
CA LEU A 296 -17.63 -2.02 -11.59
C LEU A 296 -16.46 -2.84 -11.03
N MET A 297 -16.70 -3.75 -10.08
CA MET A 297 -15.61 -4.53 -9.47
C MET A 297 -14.96 -5.47 -10.49
N ALA A 298 -13.63 -5.49 -10.59
CA ALA A 298 -12.93 -6.42 -11.49
C ALA A 298 -13.32 -7.87 -11.19
N THR A 299 -13.51 -8.71 -12.21
CA THR A 299 -13.86 -10.13 -12.00
C THR A 299 -12.75 -10.90 -11.28
N PRO A 300 -13.02 -12.09 -10.72
CA PRO A 300 -11.98 -12.95 -10.14
C PRO A 300 -10.81 -13.22 -11.11
N GLU A 301 -11.11 -13.43 -12.39
CA GLU A 301 -10.12 -13.67 -13.46
C GLU A 301 -9.30 -12.40 -13.75
N GLN A 302 -9.95 -11.24 -13.80
CA GLN A 302 -9.26 -9.97 -13.97
C GLN A 302 -8.36 -9.64 -12.77
N ARG A 303 -8.79 -9.96 -11.53
CA ARG A 303 -7.94 -9.85 -10.34
C ARG A 303 -6.68 -10.72 -10.46
N ASP A 304 -6.82 -11.96 -10.94
CA ASP A 304 -5.67 -12.85 -11.15
C ASP A 304 -4.77 -12.41 -12.31
N MET A 305 -5.35 -11.85 -13.37
CA MET A 305 -4.59 -11.22 -14.44
C MET A 305 -3.73 -10.06 -13.94
N LEU A 306 -4.27 -9.20 -13.08
CA LEU A 306 -3.52 -8.11 -12.44
C LEU A 306 -2.40 -8.66 -11.53
N ARG A 307 -2.67 -9.73 -10.76
CA ARG A 307 -1.63 -10.42 -9.97
C ARG A 307 -0.47 -10.88 -10.86
N ARG A 308 -0.79 -11.57 -11.97
CA ARG A 308 0.22 -12.05 -12.92
C ARG A 308 0.98 -10.89 -13.56
N ALA A 309 0.30 -9.82 -13.95
CA ALA A 309 0.93 -8.62 -14.48
C ALA A 309 1.92 -7.99 -13.49
N ASN A 310 1.51 -7.83 -12.24
CA ASN A 310 2.37 -7.29 -11.19
C ASN A 310 3.64 -8.16 -10.97
N LEU A 311 3.49 -9.49 -10.93
CA LEU A 311 4.63 -10.40 -10.84
C LEU A 311 5.56 -10.29 -12.05
N ARG A 312 5.00 -10.25 -13.28
CA ARG A 312 5.81 -10.05 -14.50
C ARG A 312 6.59 -8.73 -14.44
N TRP A 313 5.94 -7.63 -14.09
CA TRP A 313 6.59 -6.31 -14.05
C TRP A 313 7.73 -6.27 -13.05
N ARG A 314 7.54 -6.83 -11.85
CA ARG A 314 8.62 -6.91 -10.84
C ARG A 314 9.85 -7.68 -11.30
N ARG A 315 9.69 -8.62 -12.25
CA ARG A 315 10.78 -9.41 -12.83
C ARG A 315 11.41 -8.75 -14.06
N THR A 316 10.71 -7.82 -14.71
CA THR A 316 11.07 -7.32 -16.05
C THR A 316 11.30 -5.82 -16.13
N ARG A 317 10.88 -5.05 -15.11
CA ARG A 317 10.89 -3.57 -15.16
C ARG A 317 11.44 -2.98 -13.86
N PRO A 318 12.25 -1.91 -13.95
CA PRO A 318 12.77 -1.18 -12.79
C PRO A 318 11.71 -0.26 -12.18
N PHE A 319 10.59 -0.84 -11.74
CA PHE A 319 9.44 -0.11 -11.24
C PHE A 319 8.81 -0.82 -10.05
N PHE A 320 8.55 -0.07 -8.97
CA PHE A 320 7.98 -0.64 -7.75
C PHE A 320 6.44 -0.54 -7.75
N MET A 321 5.78 -1.56 -8.30
CA MET A 321 4.32 -1.68 -8.26
C MET A 321 3.86 -2.45 -7.02
N VAL A 322 2.83 -1.95 -6.34
CA VAL A 322 2.17 -2.59 -5.19
C VAL A 322 0.71 -2.86 -5.53
N ASP A 323 0.23 -4.07 -5.27
CA ASP A 323 -1.16 -4.47 -5.41
C ASP A 323 -1.77 -4.71 -4.02
N PHE A 324 -2.71 -3.85 -3.63
CA PHE A 324 -3.25 -3.82 -2.27
C PHE A 324 -3.91 -5.15 -1.83
N TRP A 325 -4.40 -5.97 -2.77
CA TRP A 325 -5.02 -7.26 -2.46
C TRP A 325 -4.12 -8.44 -2.81
N ASN A 326 -3.48 -8.41 -3.97
CA ASN A 326 -2.72 -9.58 -4.43
C ASN A 326 -1.34 -9.72 -3.77
N ASP A 327 -0.83 -8.68 -3.10
CA ASP A 327 0.41 -8.72 -2.31
C ASP A 327 0.23 -9.18 -0.86
N GLY A 328 -0.91 -9.79 -0.53
CA GLY A 328 -1.11 -10.48 0.76
C GLY A 328 0.08 -11.38 1.17
N PRO A 329 0.69 -12.17 0.26
CA PRO A 329 1.89 -12.96 0.57
C PRO A 329 3.09 -12.11 1.03
N LEU A 330 3.30 -10.92 0.46
CA LEU A 330 4.40 -10.03 0.84
C LEU A 330 4.23 -9.48 2.25
N CYS A 331 2.98 -9.20 2.63
CA CYS A 331 2.65 -8.59 3.91
C CYS A 331 2.26 -9.61 4.99
N GLY A 332 2.26 -10.93 4.74
CA GLY A 332 1.80 -11.91 5.73
C GLY A 332 0.29 -11.84 5.98
N GLY A 333 -0.48 -11.59 4.92
CA GLY A 333 -1.93 -11.38 4.90
C GLY A 333 -2.34 -9.92 5.11
N CYS A 334 -3.61 -9.70 5.45
CA CYS A 334 -4.16 -8.35 5.62
C CYS A 334 -3.44 -7.55 6.72
N MET A 335 -3.27 -6.25 6.47
CA MET A 335 -2.69 -5.29 7.43
C MET A 335 -3.73 -4.53 8.24
N SER A 336 -5.01 -4.58 7.83
CA SER A 336 -6.10 -3.81 8.42
C SER A 336 -6.25 -4.07 9.92
N GLY A 337 -6.25 -3.02 10.74
CA GLY A 337 -6.39 -3.09 12.21
C GLY A 337 -5.17 -3.66 12.94
N SER A 338 -4.16 -4.17 12.21
CA SER A 338 -2.93 -4.74 12.78
C SER A 338 -1.73 -3.84 12.58
N ARG A 339 -1.48 -3.45 11.33
CA ARG A 339 -0.31 -2.67 10.90
C ARG A 339 -0.71 -1.44 10.08
N PHE A 340 -2.01 -1.18 9.98
CA PHE A 340 -2.64 -0.19 9.12
C PHE A 340 -3.96 0.24 9.76
N ALA A 341 -4.22 1.55 9.76
CA ALA A 341 -5.51 2.12 10.11
C ALA A 341 -5.80 3.33 9.21
N PHE A 342 -7.08 3.64 9.06
CA PHE A 342 -7.58 4.76 8.29
C PHE A 342 -8.32 5.73 9.20
N ILE A 343 -7.94 7.00 9.16
CA ILE A 343 -8.49 8.07 9.98
C ILE A 343 -9.29 9.02 9.07
N THR A 344 -10.58 9.17 9.36
CA THR A 344 -11.45 10.11 8.62
C THR A 344 -11.19 11.55 9.06
N SER A 345 -11.61 12.53 8.26
CA SER A 345 -11.52 13.96 8.63
C SER A 345 -12.30 14.30 9.91
N ASP A 346 -13.36 13.54 10.19
CA ASP A 346 -14.15 13.67 11.42
C ASP A 346 -13.54 12.97 12.65
N GLY A 347 -12.38 12.31 12.48
CA GLY A 347 -11.62 11.66 13.55
C GLY A 347 -11.98 10.20 13.80
N TRP A 348 -12.86 9.58 13.02
CA TRP A 348 -13.17 8.15 13.18
C TRP A 348 -11.99 7.28 12.76
N ALA A 349 -11.63 6.33 13.62
CA ALA A 349 -10.57 5.37 13.33
C ALA A 349 -11.15 4.06 12.78
N GLN A 350 -11.03 3.88 11.47
CA GLN A 350 -11.41 2.67 10.76
C GLN A 350 -10.22 1.72 10.62
N PRO A 351 -10.42 0.39 10.67
CA PRO A 351 -9.35 -0.57 10.43
C PRO A 351 -8.78 -0.51 9.01
N CYS A 352 -9.55 0.01 8.04
CA CYS A 352 -9.18 0.16 6.65
C CYS A 352 -10.12 1.12 5.94
N THR A 353 -9.65 1.83 4.91
CA THR A 353 -10.44 2.72 4.06
C THR A 353 -11.74 2.09 3.53
N PHE A 354 -11.74 0.78 3.31
CA PHE A 354 -12.90 0.02 2.82
C PHE A 354 -13.74 -0.63 3.93
N VAL A 355 -13.26 -0.60 5.19
CA VAL A 355 -13.98 -1.09 6.37
C VAL A 355 -14.53 0.13 7.09
N GLN A 356 -15.65 0.64 6.60
CA GLN A 356 -16.23 1.93 7.01
C GLN A 356 -16.99 1.86 8.36
N PHE A 357 -16.42 1.11 9.31
CA PHE A 357 -16.95 0.89 10.65
C PHE A 357 -15.89 1.24 11.68
N ALA A 358 -16.32 1.80 12.81
CA ALA A 358 -15.43 2.15 13.91
C ALA A 358 -16.12 1.98 15.28
N THR A 359 -15.30 1.89 16.32
CA THR A 359 -15.73 1.94 17.73
C THR A 359 -15.17 3.15 18.47
N HIS A 360 -14.13 3.79 17.94
CA HIS A 360 -13.40 4.88 18.60
C HIS A 360 -13.26 6.09 17.67
N ASN A 361 -13.36 7.29 18.24
CA ASN A 361 -13.09 8.56 17.58
C ASN A 361 -11.90 9.25 18.25
N LEU A 362 -10.92 9.66 17.44
CA LEU A 362 -9.65 10.24 17.86
C LEU A 362 -9.76 11.67 18.38
N ARG A 363 -10.94 12.29 18.37
CA ARG A 363 -11.22 13.52 19.11
C ARG A 363 -11.20 13.28 20.62
N GLU A 364 -11.59 12.08 21.04
CA GLU A 364 -11.75 11.68 22.44
C GLU A 364 -10.73 10.60 22.87
N HIS A 365 -10.08 9.93 21.92
CA HIS A 365 -9.17 8.81 22.15
C HIS A 365 -7.81 9.05 21.49
N SER A 366 -6.76 8.40 22.00
CA SER A 366 -5.44 8.37 21.36
C SER A 366 -5.35 7.25 20.30
N LEU A 367 -4.33 7.31 19.44
CA LEU A 367 -4.01 6.21 18.53
C LEU A 367 -3.73 4.91 19.31
N LYS A 368 -3.08 5.00 20.47
CA LYS A 368 -2.82 3.84 21.32
C LYS A 368 -4.13 3.16 21.75
N ASP A 369 -5.12 3.94 22.16
CA ASP A 369 -6.43 3.40 22.58
C ASP A 369 -7.14 2.69 21.43
N VAL A 370 -7.11 3.27 20.22
CA VAL A 370 -7.66 2.65 19.01
C VAL A 370 -7.03 1.30 18.74
N PHE A 371 -5.69 1.20 18.75
CA PHE A 371 -5.02 -0.07 18.49
C PHE A 371 -5.22 -1.07 19.64
N ALA A 372 -5.38 -0.62 20.88
CA ALA A 372 -5.73 -1.48 22.00
C ALA A 372 -7.21 -1.91 22.02
N SER A 373 -8.08 -1.25 21.24
CA SER A 373 -9.53 -1.47 21.28
C SER A 373 -9.94 -2.93 20.97
N PRO A 374 -11.06 -3.42 21.54
CA PRO A 374 -11.58 -4.76 21.25
C PRO A 374 -11.80 -5.03 19.76
N PHE A 375 -12.27 -4.03 19.00
CA PHE A 375 -12.53 -4.20 17.57
C PHE A 375 -11.23 -4.41 16.76
N PHE A 376 -10.19 -3.63 17.02
CA PHE A 376 -8.88 -3.81 16.38
C PHE A 376 -8.21 -5.10 16.89
N GLY A 377 -8.34 -5.41 18.18
CA GLY A 377 -7.86 -6.65 18.80
C GLY A 377 -8.48 -7.90 18.17
N GLY A 378 -9.80 -7.93 18.00
CA GLY A 378 -10.52 -9.03 17.36
C GLY A 378 -10.13 -9.21 15.89
N ILE A 379 -9.95 -8.11 15.15
CA ILE A 379 -9.41 -8.16 13.79
C ILE A 379 -8.01 -8.80 13.77
N ARG A 380 -7.12 -8.42 14.69
CA ARG A 380 -5.76 -8.99 14.79
C ARG A 380 -5.77 -10.46 15.15
N ALA A 381 -6.60 -10.85 16.11
CA ALA A 381 -6.68 -12.24 16.59
C ALA A 381 -7.08 -13.21 15.48
N ARG A 382 -7.95 -12.77 14.55
CA ARG A 382 -8.37 -13.56 13.40
C ARG A 382 -7.41 -13.51 12.21
N GLN A 383 -6.39 -12.65 12.23
CA GLN A 383 -5.44 -12.54 11.12
C GLN A 383 -4.30 -13.57 11.21
N PRO A 384 -3.83 -14.11 10.07
CA PRO A 384 -4.47 -14.06 8.74
C PRO A 384 -5.73 -14.94 8.72
N TYR A 385 -6.69 -14.61 7.86
CA TYR A 385 -7.98 -15.30 7.81
C TYR A 385 -7.92 -16.67 7.10
N HIS A 386 -6.81 -16.95 6.42
CA HIS A 386 -6.57 -18.18 5.67
C HIS A 386 -5.06 -18.38 5.44
N PRO A 387 -4.55 -19.63 5.37
CA PRO A 387 -3.13 -19.89 5.09
C PRO A 387 -2.71 -19.55 3.65
N ASN A 388 -3.62 -19.69 2.66
CA ASN A 388 -3.41 -19.15 1.32
C ASN A 388 -3.49 -17.61 1.36
N LEU A 389 -2.33 -16.95 1.40
CA LEU A 389 -2.22 -15.51 1.59
C LEU A 389 -2.62 -14.67 0.36
N LEU A 390 -2.98 -15.30 -0.77
CA LEU A 390 -3.64 -14.62 -1.89
C LEU A 390 -5.10 -14.25 -1.58
N ARG A 391 -5.64 -14.75 -0.46
CA ARG A 391 -6.99 -14.48 0.03
C ARG A 391 -6.99 -13.63 1.31
N PRO A 392 -6.35 -12.44 1.36
CA PRO A 392 -6.14 -11.74 2.62
C PRO A 392 -7.39 -10.99 3.12
N CYS A 393 -8.38 -10.68 2.27
CA CYS A 393 -9.36 -9.65 2.57
C CYS A 393 -10.63 -10.18 3.27
N LYS A 394 -10.96 -9.60 4.43
CA LYS A 394 -12.23 -9.87 5.13
C LYS A 394 -13.49 -9.30 4.46
N ILE A 395 -13.36 -8.59 3.34
CA ILE A 395 -14.50 -8.08 2.56
C ILE A 395 -14.80 -9.02 1.39
N ILE A 396 -13.79 -9.30 0.56
CA ILE A 396 -13.98 -9.99 -0.73
C ILE A 396 -13.48 -11.44 -0.76
N ASP A 397 -12.61 -11.84 0.17
CA ASP A 397 -12.09 -13.20 0.25
C ASP A 397 -12.75 -14.00 1.38
N HIS A 398 -13.06 -13.32 2.49
CA HIS A 398 -13.71 -13.87 3.69
C HIS A 398 -14.82 -12.93 4.22
N PRO A 399 -15.87 -12.63 3.43
CA PRO A 399 -16.92 -11.66 3.78
C PRO A 399 -17.61 -11.94 5.14
N HIS A 400 -17.79 -13.21 5.50
CA HIS A 400 -18.35 -13.62 6.79
C HIS A 400 -17.55 -13.08 7.99
N VAL A 401 -16.22 -13.02 7.88
CA VAL A 401 -15.33 -12.53 8.94
C VAL A 401 -15.63 -11.07 9.28
N LEU A 402 -15.84 -10.21 8.28
CA LEU A 402 -16.19 -8.82 8.55
C LEU A 402 -17.57 -8.69 9.22
N ARG A 403 -18.57 -9.45 8.75
CA ARG A 403 -19.93 -9.44 9.31
C ARG A 403 -19.90 -9.82 10.79
N GLU A 404 -19.17 -10.88 11.13
CA GLU A 404 -19.01 -11.34 12.50
C GLU A 404 -18.27 -10.32 13.37
N LEU A 405 -17.13 -9.79 12.92
CA LEU A 405 -16.34 -8.83 13.68
C LEU A 405 -17.11 -7.54 13.98
N VAL A 406 -17.87 -7.03 13.01
CA VAL A 406 -18.70 -5.84 13.22
C VAL A 406 -19.80 -6.11 14.25
N LYS A 407 -20.47 -7.27 14.15
CA LYS A 407 -21.51 -7.68 15.10
C LYS A 407 -20.96 -7.90 16.51
N GLU A 408 -19.87 -8.66 16.64
CA GLU A 408 -19.26 -9.05 17.92
C GLU A 408 -18.78 -7.83 18.73
N HIS A 409 -18.21 -6.84 18.06
CA HIS A 409 -17.63 -5.67 18.72
C HIS A 409 -18.51 -4.42 18.67
N GLY A 410 -19.75 -4.53 18.18
CA GLY A 410 -20.69 -3.40 18.08
C GLY A 410 -20.15 -2.23 17.26
N ALA A 411 -19.34 -2.51 16.24
CA ALA A 411 -18.74 -1.46 15.41
C ALA A 411 -19.81 -0.77 14.57
N ARG A 412 -19.76 0.56 14.51
CA ARG A 412 -20.83 1.38 13.93
C ARG A 412 -20.42 1.92 12.56
N PRO A 413 -21.35 2.05 11.61
CA PRO A 413 -21.12 2.78 10.37
C PRO A 413 -20.57 4.19 10.62
N THR A 414 -19.60 4.62 9.82
CA THR A 414 -18.96 5.94 9.95
C THR A 414 -19.23 6.86 8.76
N CYS A 415 -19.96 6.38 7.76
CA CYS A 415 -20.50 7.17 6.67
C CYS A 415 -21.83 6.59 6.17
N PRO A 416 -22.66 7.38 5.49
CA PRO A 416 -23.93 6.90 4.92
C PRO A 416 -23.74 5.69 3.99
N GLY A 417 -24.53 4.63 4.21
CA GLY A 417 -24.54 3.43 3.38
C GLY A 417 -23.43 2.43 3.67
N ALA A 418 -22.54 2.68 4.64
CA ALA A 418 -21.49 1.73 5.00
C ALA A 418 -22.06 0.36 5.42
N GLU A 419 -23.22 0.33 6.05
CA GLU A 419 -23.94 -0.88 6.45
C GLU A 419 -24.36 -1.78 5.27
N LYS A 420 -24.49 -1.24 4.06
CA LYS A 420 -24.93 -2.00 2.87
C LYS A 420 -24.01 -3.17 2.55
N VAL A 421 -22.70 -3.03 2.76
CA VAL A 421 -21.72 -4.12 2.54
C VAL A 421 -22.00 -5.35 3.42
N LEU A 422 -22.70 -5.16 4.55
CA LEU A 422 -23.04 -6.22 5.50
C LEU A 422 -24.48 -6.68 5.38
N ALA A 423 -25.40 -5.77 5.05
CA ALA A 423 -26.84 -5.99 5.20
C ALA A 423 -27.60 -6.09 3.88
N ASP A 424 -27.14 -5.43 2.81
CA ASP A 424 -27.85 -5.43 1.52
C ASP A 424 -27.78 -6.84 0.88
N PRO A 425 -28.92 -7.50 0.62
CA PRO A 425 -28.93 -8.88 0.11
C PRO A 425 -28.19 -9.05 -1.21
N VAL A 426 -28.27 -8.07 -2.12
CA VAL A 426 -27.63 -8.13 -3.44
C VAL A 426 -26.12 -8.00 -3.29
N ILE A 427 -25.66 -7.04 -2.48
CA ILE A 427 -24.22 -6.87 -2.23
C ILE A 427 -23.64 -8.08 -1.49
N ARG A 428 -24.37 -8.63 -0.52
CA ARG A 428 -23.93 -9.81 0.23
C ARG A 428 -23.72 -11.01 -0.66
N GLU A 429 -24.73 -11.36 -1.48
CA GLU A 429 -24.63 -12.51 -2.38
C GLU A 429 -23.53 -12.30 -3.41
N PHE A 430 -23.39 -11.08 -3.95
CA PHE A 430 -22.31 -10.76 -4.87
C PHE A 430 -20.93 -11.01 -4.25
N LEU A 431 -20.68 -10.52 -3.02
CA LEU A 431 -19.40 -10.71 -2.34
C LEU A 431 -19.14 -12.17 -1.96
N ASP A 432 -20.18 -12.90 -1.54
CA ASP A 432 -20.07 -14.32 -1.20
C ASP A 432 -19.77 -15.16 -2.44
N SER A 433 -20.42 -14.86 -3.57
CA SER A 433 -20.15 -15.49 -4.87
C SER A 433 -18.76 -15.17 -5.39
N TYR A 434 -18.34 -13.89 -5.32
CA TYR A 434 -16.99 -13.46 -5.70
C TYR A 434 -15.91 -14.18 -4.88
N SER A 435 -16.11 -14.28 -3.56
CA SER A 435 -15.21 -14.99 -2.65
C SER A 435 -15.03 -16.45 -3.03
N ARG A 436 -16.13 -17.16 -3.34
CA ARG A 436 -16.08 -18.57 -3.79
C ARG A 436 -15.34 -18.72 -5.11
N ALA A 437 -15.69 -17.92 -6.12
CA ALA A 437 -15.07 -17.99 -7.44
C ALA A 437 -13.57 -17.67 -7.40
N TYR A 438 -13.17 -16.63 -6.67
CA TYR A 438 -11.76 -16.28 -6.54
C TYR A 438 -10.98 -17.31 -5.70
N ALA A 439 -11.61 -17.97 -4.73
CA ALA A 439 -10.94 -19.00 -3.93
C ALA A 439 -10.37 -20.13 -4.80
N GLU A 440 -11.11 -20.58 -5.83
CA GLU A 440 -10.65 -21.61 -6.75
C GLU A 440 -9.44 -21.16 -7.58
N ILE A 441 -9.44 -19.91 -8.06
CA ILE A 441 -8.34 -19.33 -8.82
C ILE A 441 -7.11 -19.15 -7.92
N ALA A 442 -7.30 -18.59 -6.74
CA ALA A 442 -6.26 -18.37 -5.76
C ALA A 442 -5.63 -19.69 -5.30
N GLU A 443 -6.39 -20.77 -5.22
CA GLU A 443 -5.86 -22.09 -4.85
C GLU A 443 -4.93 -22.64 -5.93
N ARG A 444 -5.38 -22.61 -7.20
CA ARG A 444 -4.51 -22.99 -8.33
C ARG A 444 -3.25 -22.13 -8.39
N ALA A 445 -3.38 -20.82 -8.21
CA ALA A 445 -2.25 -19.90 -8.21
C ALA A 445 -1.28 -20.18 -7.06
N TRP A 446 -1.78 -20.42 -5.85
CA TRP A 446 -0.98 -20.68 -4.65
C TRP A 446 -0.13 -21.94 -4.76
N HIS A 447 -0.67 -22.99 -5.38
CA HIS A 447 0.06 -24.24 -5.64
C HIS A 447 0.95 -24.19 -6.90
N GLY A 448 0.80 -23.15 -7.73
CA GLY A 448 1.61 -22.94 -8.92
C GLY A 448 3.06 -22.56 -8.64
N GLU A 449 3.83 -22.41 -9.71
CA GLU A 449 5.29 -22.19 -9.65
C GLU A 449 5.71 -20.90 -8.93
N ASP A 450 4.86 -19.87 -9.00
CA ASP A 450 5.13 -18.55 -8.42
C ASP A 450 5.10 -18.52 -6.88
N TYR A 451 4.43 -19.48 -6.24
CA TYR A 451 4.26 -19.52 -4.77
C TYR A 451 4.64 -20.88 -4.15
N ARG A 452 4.47 -22.00 -4.86
CA ARG A 452 4.75 -23.38 -4.39
C ARG A 452 4.18 -23.70 -3.01
N ALA A 453 2.92 -23.30 -2.80
CA ALA A 453 2.21 -23.35 -1.52
C ALA A 453 2.87 -22.51 -0.41
N GLY A 454 3.39 -21.33 -0.78
CA GLY A 454 4.06 -20.40 0.14
C GLY A 454 5.55 -20.64 0.35
N ARG A 455 6.10 -21.73 -0.18
CA ARG A 455 7.53 -22.10 -0.04
C ARG A 455 8.48 -21.30 -0.93
N CYS A 456 7.94 -20.58 -1.90
CA CYS A 456 8.74 -19.84 -2.87
C CYS A 456 8.02 -18.56 -3.24
N VAL A 457 8.23 -17.49 -2.46
CA VAL A 457 7.65 -16.18 -2.74
C VAL A 457 8.73 -15.16 -2.99
N GLU A 458 8.64 -14.47 -4.11
CA GLU A 458 9.54 -13.38 -4.44
C GLU A 458 9.11 -12.11 -3.67
N VAL A 459 9.88 -11.73 -2.67
CA VAL A 459 9.59 -10.57 -1.84
C VAL A 459 10.57 -9.44 -2.17
N PRO A 460 10.07 -8.26 -2.60
CA PRO A 460 10.94 -7.12 -2.81
C PRO A 460 11.75 -6.81 -1.56
N PHE A 461 13.04 -6.56 -1.74
CA PHE A 461 14.06 -6.27 -0.73
C PHE A 461 14.57 -7.48 0.07
N PHE A 462 13.92 -8.64 -0.06
CA PHE A 462 14.25 -9.87 0.67
C PHE A 462 14.56 -11.05 -0.25
N GLY A 463 14.40 -10.91 -1.57
CA GLY A 463 14.62 -11.98 -2.54
C GLY A 463 13.57 -13.09 -2.44
N ARG A 464 13.93 -14.31 -2.86
CA ARG A 464 13.03 -15.47 -2.78
C ARG A 464 13.01 -16.03 -1.37
N VAL A 465 11.83 -16.12 -0.75
CA VAL A 465 11.66 -16.55 0.65
C VAL A 465 10.67 -17.71 0.79
N ASP A 466 10.80 -18.46 1.87
CA ASP A 466 9.77 -19.36 2.37
C ASP A 466 8.90 -18.60 3.40
N LEU A 467 7.59 -18.56 3.17
CA LEU A 467 6.67 -17.87 4.07
C LEU A 467 6.47 -18.62 5.39
N GLU A 468 6.72 -19.93 5.47
CA GLU A 468 6.73 -20.66 6.74
C GLU A 468 7.90 -20.25 7.65
N ASP A 469 8.99 -19.73 7.08
CA ASP A 469 10.11 -19.21 7.86
C ASP A 469 9.82 -17.81 8.42
N ILE A 470 9.16 -16.96 7.63
CA ILE A 470 8.95 -15.55 7.99
C ILE A 470 7.64 -15.36 8.77
N TYR A 471 6.60 -16.14 8.46
CA TYR A 471 5.25 -15.97 8.99
C TYR A 471 4.70 -17.21 9.71
N ARG A 472 5.58 -18.11 10.19
CA ARG A 472 5.20 -19.35 10.89
C ARG A 472 4.01 -19.21 11.84
N GLU A 473 4.15 -18.36 12.86
CA GLU A 473 3.14 -18.16 13.90
C GLU A 473 1.79 -17.68 13.31
N ARG A 474 1.84 -16.84 12.28
CA ARG A 474 0.65 -16.32 11.59
C ARG A 474 -0.02 -17.43 10.80
N LEU A 475 0.72 -18.25 10.07
CA LEU A 475 0.18 -19.34 9.26
C LEU A 475 -0.37 -20.47 10.14
N GLU A 476 0.31 -20.80 11.24
CA GLU A 476 -0.21 -21.71 12.26
C GLU A 476 -1.52 -21.18 12.88
N ASN A 477 -1.61 -19.88 13.17
CA ASN A 477 -2.84 -19.28 13.65
C ASN A 477 -4.01 -19.46 12.66
N ALA A 478 -3.77 -19.22 11.37
CA ALA A 478 -4.79 -19.43 10.35
C ALA A 478 -5.23 -20.89 10.25
N ARG A 479 -4.29 -21.84 10.30
CA ARG A 479 -4.60 -23.28 10.32
C ARG A 479 -5.45 -23.67 11.53
N ARG A 480 -5.10 -23.17 12.72
CA ARG A 480 -5.87 -23.41 13.96
C ARG A 480 -7.30 -22.87 13.87
N GLN A 481 -7.48 -21.69 13.28
CA GLN A 481 -8.81 -21.09 13.12
C GLN A 481 -9.71 -21.87 12.15
N LEU A 482 -9.12 -22.54 11.15
CA LEU A 482 -9.84 -23.36 10.17
C LEU A 482 -9.98 -24.84 10.57
N ALA A 483 -9.26 -25.28 11.60
CA ALA A 483 -9.37 -26.65 12.09
C ALA A 483 -10.81 -26.90 12.58
N PRO A 484 -11.40 -28.07 12.27
CA PRO A 484 -12.71 -28.44 12.79
C PRO A 484 -12.69 -28.32 14.32
N ARG A 485 -13.63 -27.56 14.88
CA ARG A 485 -13.80 -27.52 16.34
C ARG A 485 -14.27 -28.91 16.76
N ALA A 486 -13.53 -29.57 17.66
CA ALA A 486 -13.96 -30.84 18.23
C ALA A 486 -15.40 -30.70 18.76
N GLY A 487 -16.35 -31.42 18.16
CA GLY A 487 -17.77 -31.41 18.55
C GLY A 487 -18.70 -30.47 17.75
N ALA A 488 -18.24 -29.80 16.69
CA ALA A 488 -19.13 -29.12 15.74
C ALA A 488 -19.57 -30.10 14.65
N GLU A 489 -20.80 -30.60 14.72
CA GLU A 489 -21.42 -31.31 13.60
C GLU A 489 -21.51 -30.37 12.39
N ASP A 490 -21.04 -30.83 11.22
CA ASP A 490 -21.23 -30.09 9.98
C ASP A 490 -22.73 -29.86 9.75
N PRO A 491 -23.17 -28.64 9.39
CA PRO A 491 -24.54 -28.44 8.96
C PRO A 491 -24.78 -29.32 7.74
N LYS A 492 -25.65 -30.31 7.88
CA LYS A 492 -26.06 -31.22 6.80
C LYS A 492 -26.38 -30.38 5.56
N PRO A 493 -25.84 -30.74 4.37
CA PRO A 493 -26.17 -30.03 3.15
C PRO A 493 -27.69 -30.07 2.97
N ALA A 494 -28.30 -28.89 2.84
CA ALA A 494 -29.72 -28.79 2.54
C ALA A 494 -29.99 -29.63 1.28
N SER A 495 -30.88 -30.62 1.41
CA SER A 495 -31.32 -31.46 0.32
C SER A 495 -31.80 -30.56 -0.83
N ARG A 496 -31.17 -30.69 -2.01
CA ARG A 496 -31.65 -30.05 -3.24
C ARG A 496 -33.14 -30.36 -3.43
N PRO A 497 -34.01 -29.37 -3.66
CA PRO A 497 -35.35 -29.66 -4.11
C PRO A 497 -35.26 -30.29 -5.50
N VAL A 498 -35.88 -31.45 -5.64
CA VAL A 498 -36.12 -32.10 -6.92
C VAL A 498 -37.17 -31.26 -7.66
N ILE A 499 -36.77 -30.61 -8.75
CA ILE A 499 -37.66 -30.24 -9.87
C ILE A 499 -36.93 -30.60 -11.15
#